data_AF-W4N973-F1
#
_entry.id   AF-W4N973-F1
#
_cell.length_a   1.000
_cell.length_b   1.000
_cell.length_c   1.000
_cell.angle_alpha   90.00
_cell.angle_beta   90.00
_cell.angle_gamma   90.00
#
_symmetry.space_group_name_H-M   'P 1'
#
loop_
_entity.id
_entity.type
_entity.pdbx_description
1 polymer ?
#
loop_
_entity_poly.entity_id
_entity_poly.type
_entity_poly.pdbx_seq_one_letter_code
_entity_poly.pdbx_strand_id
1 'polypeptide(L)'
;MPRNGKEGILFSFIMSAIMIYVMAALNYGVRTGDVGATAWSYAFFNWPLAYVVGMICDLCICTPSSRAIMNRFCAQTDRAVWKGITVKFLMVVLMTVFMTIFGAIMAFGFSGGAVAGFFRMFPYNFTIALPIQMLVVAPLSGVIVHAVGDKAGWNRAARQRTPKLDVETVADVMQREVYTVSDTATVRDAIEVMLDRNTGGLPVVDGTGAVVGFVSDSDVLRRFAQDNLPVSDVSTLITGMARGEFPQLSHAELMQRNVMEIAANKVTTVNVDASIAEVCQMFGYQQYKKLPVVDGGRLVGVINRGHLTRRSFETCLEYRQSA
;
A
#
# COMPACT_ATOMS: atom_id res chain seq x y z
N MET A 1 -5.22 -9.73 -1.61
CA MET A 1 -4.24 -10.66 -2.21
C MET A 1 -4.09 -11.84 -1.26
N PRO A 2 -3.87 -13.07 -1.78
CA PRO A 2 -3.71 -14.24 -0.91
C PRO A 2 -2.54 -14.05 0.06
N ARG A 3 -2.72 -14.46 1.31
CA ARG A 3 -1.74 -14.27 2.40
C ARG A 3 -0.68 -15.37 2.49
N ASN A 4 -0.99 -16.55 1.97
CA ASN A 4 -0.13 -17.72 2.03
C ASN A 4 -0.28 -18.58 0.76
N GLY A 5 0.55 -19.61 0.62
CA GLY A 5 0.51 -20.49 -0.56
C GLY A 5 -0.82 -21.20 -0.77
N LYS A 6 -1.50 -21.63 0.32
CA LYS A 6 -2.81 -22.31 0.25
C LYS A 6 -3.90 -21.38 -0.25
N GLU A 7 -3.96 -20.16 0.29
CA GLU A 7 -4.81 -19.09 -0.21
C GLU A 7 -4.48 -18.74 -1.67
N GLY A 8 -3.21 -18.76 -2.05
CA GLY A 8 -2.77 -18.48 -3.41
C GLY A 8 -3.30 -19.48 -4.44
N ILE A 9 -3.24 -20.77 -4.11
CA ILE A 9 -3.79 -21.84 -4.94
C ILE A 9 -5.31 -21.68 -5.04
N LEU A 10 -6.01 -21.57 -3.90
CA LEU A 10 -7.46 -21.41 -3.88
C LEU A 10 -7.92 -20.15 -4.64
N PHE A 11 -7.15 -19.06 -4.54
CA PHE A 11 -7.42 -17.82 -5.27
C PHE A 11 -7.38 -18.03 -6.78
N SER A 12 -6.38 -18.72 -7.33
CA SER A 12 -6.32 -19.04 -8.77
C SER A 12 -7.52 -19.92 -9.20
N PHE A 13 -7.89 -20.93 -8.41
CA PHE A 13 -9.05 -21.78 -8.69
C PHE A 13 -10.37 -21.02 -8.75
N ILE A 14 -10.63 -20.13 -7.79
CA ILE A 14 -11.88 -19.34 -7.72
C ILE A 14 -11.89 -18.27 -8.82
N MET A 15 -10.77 -17.60 -9.04
CA MET A 15 -10.63 -16.58 -10.09
C MET A 15 -10.94 -17.13 -11.48
N SER A 16 -10.31 -18.25 -11.84
CA SER A 16 -10.52 -18.90 -13.14
C SER A 16 -11.95 -19.41 -13.29
N ALA A 17 -12.52 -19.99 -12.24
CA ALA A 17 -13.90 -20.46 -12.20
C ALA A 17 -14.89 -19.35 -12.57
N ILE A 18 -14.83 -18.23 -11.85
CA ILE A 18 -15.74 -17.09 -12.03
C ILE A 18 -15.55 -16.46 -13.41
N MET A 19 -14.31 -16.22 -13.84
CA MET A 19 -14.05 -15.58 -15.13
C MET A 19 -14.51 -16.43 -16.31
N ILE A 20 -14.24 -17.74 -16.31
CA ILE A 20 -14.67 -18.64 -17.39
C ILE A 20 -16.19 -18.70 -17.47
N TYR A 21 -16.89 -18.74 -16.33
CA TYR A 21 -18.35 -18.74 -16.28
C TYR A 21 -18.95 -17.44 -16.85
N VAL A 22 -18.46 -16.28 -16.38
CA VAL A 22 -18.93 -14.96 -16.83
C VAL A 22 -18.66 -14.77 -18.32
N MET A 23 -17.46 -15.11 -18.81
CA MET A 23 -17.13 -14.96 -20.22
C MET A 23 -17.94 -15.92 -21.11
N ALA A 24 -18.24 -17.13 -20.65
CA ALA A 24 -19.11 -18.04 -21.38
C ALA A 24 -20.52 -17.46 -21.57
N ALA A 25 -21.10 -16.87 -20.52
CA ALA A 25 -22.42 -16.24 -20.58
C ALA A 25 -22.41 -15.00 -21.50
N LEU A 26 -21.41 -14.12 -21.36
CA LEU A 26 -21.30 -12.92 -22.19
C LEU A 26 -21.06 -13.26 -23.67
N ASN A 27 -20.23 -14.27 -23.96
CA ASN A 27 -19.98 -14.72 -25.34
C ASN A 27 -21.21 -15.34 -25.99
N TYR A 28 -22.04 -16.04 -25.20
CA TYR A 28 -23.33 -16.51 -25.67
C TYR A 28 -24.24 -15.33 -26.03
N GLY A 29 -24.35 -14.34 -25.15
CA GLY A 29 -25.21 -13.18 -25.38
C GLY A 29 -24.80 -12.31 -26.55
N VAL A 30 -23.51 -12.26 -26.90
CA VAL A 30 -23.04 -11.56 -28.10
C VAL A 30 -23.47 -12.26 -29.38
N ARG A 31 -23.54 -13.60 -29.36
CA ARG A 31 -23.93 -14.39 -30.53
C ARG A 31 -25.44 -14.38 -30.75
N THR A 32 -26.22 -14.36 -29.67
CA THR A 32 -27.67 -14.54 -29.70
C THR A 32 -28.45 -13.24 -29.46
N GLY A 33 -27.82 -12.21 -28.92
CA GLY A 33 -28.46 -10.97 -28.48
C GLY A 33 -29.11 -11.05 -27.09
N ASP A 34 -29.02 -12.20 -26.40
CA ASP A 34 -29.67 -12.43 -25.10
C ASP A 34 -28.65 -12.71 -24.00
N VAL A 35 -28.62 -11.87 -22.96
CA VAL A 35 -27.79 -12.02 -21.75
C VAL A 35 -28.60 -12.47 -20.52
N GLY A 36 -29.85 -12.89 -20.75
CA GLY A 36 -30.79 -13.36 -19.73
C GLY A 36 -30.50 -14.78 -19.25
N ALA A 37 -31.49 -15.41 -18.61
CA ALA A 37 -31.35 -16.70 -17.94
C ALA A 37 -30.83 -17.83 -18.86
N THR A 38 -31.14 -17.76 -20.16
CA THR A 38 -30.69 -18.68 -21.20
C THR A 38 -29.16 -18.68 -21.32
N ALA A 39 -28.53 -17.51 -21.39
CA ALA A 39 -27.08 -17.36 -21.49
C ALA A 39 -26.35 -17.93 -20.28
N TRP A 40 -26.87 -17.68 -19.09
CA TRP A 40 -26.29 -18.17 -17.84
C TRP A 40 -26.49 -19.68 -17.67
N SER A 41 -27.64 -20.22 -18.09
CA SER A 41 -27.86 -21.67 -18.10
C SER A 41 -26.93 -22.37 -19.10
N TYR A 42 -26.76 -21.82 -20.30
CA TYR A 42 -25.80 -22.31 -21.28
C TYR A 42 -24.36 -22.31 -20.73
N ALA A 43 -23.97 -21.21 -20.08
CA ALA A 43 -22.67 -21.12 -19.41
C ALA A 43 -22.55 -22.22 -18.36
N PHE A 44 -23.54 -22.42 -17.50
CA PHE A 44 -23.51 -23.40 -16.42
C PHE A 44 -23.27 -24.83 -16.91
N PHE A 45 -23.94 -25.25 -17.99
CA PHE A 45 -23.78 -26.60 -18.52
C PHE A 45 -22.43 -26.83 -19.23
N ASN A 46 -21.90 -25.82 -19.92
CA ASN A 46 -20.63 -25.93 -20.65
C ASN A 46 -19.40 -25.57 -19.80
N TRP A 47 -19.62 -24.91 -18.67
CA TRP A 47 -18.58 -24.43 -17.78
C TRP A 47 -17.66 -25.51 -17.22
N PRO A 48 -18.12 -26.71 -16.79
CA PRO A 48 -17.23 -27.72 -16.21
C PRO A 48 -16.10 -28.14 -17.14
N LEU A 49 -16.38 -28.37 -18.43
CA LEU A 49 -15.37 -28.76 -19.41
C LEU A 49 -14.39 -27.61 -19.67
N ALA A 50 -14.92 -26.40 -19.90
CA ALA A 50 -14.11 -25.20 -20.12
C ALA A 50 -13.24 -24.87 -18.91
N TYR A 51 -13.75 -25.11 -17.70
CA TYR A 51 -13.04 -24.90 -16.45
C TYR A 51 -11.84 -25.85 -16.30
N VAL A 52 -12.00 -27.14 -16.60
CA VAL A 52 -10.89 -28.10 -16.54
C VAL A 52 -9.77 -27.69 -17.50
N VAL A 53 -10.11 -27.36 -18.74
CA VAL A 53 -9.14 -26.91 -19.74
C VAL A 53 -8.48 -25.59 -19.33
N GLY A 54 -9.28 -24.63 -18.85
CA GLY A 54 -8.80 -23.34 -18.37
C GLY A 54 -7.87 -23.45 -17.17
N MET A 55 -8.16 -24.35 -16.23
CA MET A 55 -7.33 -24.59 -15.06
C MET A 55 -5.99 -25.24 -15.42
N ILE A 56 -5.97 -26.21 -16.34
CA ILE A 56 -4.73 -26.79 -16.85
C ILE A 56 -3.89 -25.71 -17.54
N CYS A 57 -4.52 -24.86 -18.36
CA CYS A 57 -3.85 -23.75 -19.01
C CYS A 57 -3.30 -22.72 -18.00
N ASP A 58 -4.06 -22.44 -16.93
CA ASP A 58 -3.64 -21.47 -15.91
C ASP A 58 -2.40 -21.95 -15.15
N LEU A 59 -2.46 -23.20 -14.66
CA LEU A 59 -1.42 -23.77 -13.83
C LEU A 59 -0.14 -24.10 -14.61
N CYS A 60 -0.29 -24.62 -15.83
CA CYS A 60 0.86 -25.07 -16.62
C CYS A 60 1.49 -23.94 -17.45
N ILE A 61 0.70 -22.97 -17.91
CA ILE A 61 1.15 -21.99 -18.91
C ILE A 61 1.03 -20.58 -18.36
N CYS A 62 -0.16 -20.13 -17.96
CA CYS A 62 -0.39 -18.71 -17.63
C CYS A 62 0.37 -18.26 -16.40
N THR A 63 0.27 -18.99 -15.30
CA THR A 63 0.93 -18.64 -14.05
C THR A 63 2.46 -18.69 -14.16
N PRO A 64 3.09 -19.77 -14.70
CA PRO A 64 4.55 -19.83 -14.85
C PRO A 64 5.08 -18.78 -15.82
N SER A 65 4.46 -18.63 -17.00
CA SER A 65 4.89 -17.67 -18.03
C SER A 65 4.77 -16.23 -17.52
N SER A 66 3.69 -15.91 -16.83
CA SER A 66 3.47 -14.56 -16.32
C SER A 66 4.51 -14.17 -15.26
N ARG A 67 4.89 -15.11 -14.40
CA ARG A 67 5.95 -14.91 -13.40
C ARG A 67 7.33 -14.78 -14.05
N ALA A 68 7.64 -15.61 -15.05
CA ALA A 68 8.90 -15.55 -15.77
C ALA A 68 9.09 -14.20 -16.49
N ILE A 69 8.04 -13.71 -17.14
CA ILE A 69 8.04 -12.42 -17.81
C ILE A 69 8.11 -11.27 -16.79
N MET A 70 7.33 -11.32 -15.69
CA MET A 70 7.43 -10.32 -14.62
C MET A 70 8.85 -10.19 -14.08
N ASN A 71 9.54 -11.31 -13.83
CA ASN A 71 10.93 -11.30 -13.34
C ASN A 71 11.93 -10.65 -14.32
N ARG A 72 11.57 -10.55 -15.61
CA ARG A 72 12.40 -9.91 -16.63
C ARG A 72 12.15 -8.40 -16.74
N PHE A 73 10.94 -7.93 -16.40
CA PHE A 73 10.53 -6.53 -16.56
C PHE A 73 10.49 -5.73 -15.26
N CYS A 74 10.27 -6.36 -14.10
CA CYS A 74 10.23 -5.68 -12.81
C CYS A 74 11.54 -5.90 -12.04
N ALA A 75 12.17 -4.80 -11.61
CA ALA A 75 13.36 -4.84 -10.77
C ALA A 75 13.02 -5.32 -9.36
N GLN A 76 14.02 -5.85 -8.63
CA GLN A 76 13.82 -6.26 -7.24
C GLN A 76 13.37 -5.10 -6.33
N THR A 77 13.76 -3.87 -6.65
CA THR A 77 13.39 -2.62 -5.94
C THR A 77 11.96 -2.14 -6.20
N ASP A 78 11.27 -2.66 -7.23
CA ASP A 78 9.91 -2.22 -7.55
C ASP A 78 8.90 -2.63 -6.47
N ARG A 79 7.93 -1.74 -6.21
CA ARG A 79 6.86 -1.96 -5.23
C ARG A 79 6.14 -3.27 -5.52
N ALA A 80 5.89 -4.06 -4.48
CA ALA A 80 5.19 -5.34 -4.58
C ALA A 80 3.81 -5.24 -5.26
N VAL A 81 3.14 -4.08 -5.11
CA VAL A 81 1.86 -3.80 -5.78
C VAL A 81 2.00 -3.81 -7.30
N TRP A 82 3.04 -3.16 -7.85
CA TRP A 82 3.29 -3.12 -9.29
C TRP A 82 3.57 -4.51 -9.85
N LYS A 83 4.43 -5.29 -9.19
CA LYS A 83 4.70 -6.69 -9.54
C LYS A 83 3.41 -7.51 -9.60
N GLY A 84 2.55 -7.37 -8.59
CA GLY A 84 1.28 -8.07 -8.53
C GLY A 84 0.27 -7.65 -9.61
N ILE A 85 0.23 -6.38 -9.99
CA ILE A 85 -0.60 -5.88 -11.10
C ILE A 85 -0.10 -6.45 -12.44
N THR A 86 1.21 -6.39 -12.69
CA THR A 86 1.83 -6.88 -13.92
C THR A 86 1.55 -8.36 -14.16
N VAL A 87 1.72 -9.20 -13.12
CA VAL A 87 1.42 -10.65 -13.23
C VAL A 87 -0.04 -10.87 -13.56
N LYS A 88 -0.96 -10.14 -12.92
CA LYS A 88 -2.40 -10.30 -13.17
C LYS A 88 -2.79 -9.84 -14.57
N PHE A 89 -2.26 -8.71 -15.03
CA PHE A 89 -2.49 -8.22 -16.38
C PHE A 89 -2.03 -9.26 -17.42
N LEU A 90 -0.81 -9.75 -17.27
CA LEU A 90 -0.23 -10.70 -18.22
C LEU A 90 -0.95 -12.06 -18.21
N MET A 91 -1.36 -12.52 -17.02
CA MET A 91 -2.15 -13.74 -16.87
C MET A 91 -3.50 -13.63 -17.56
N VAL A 92 -4.18 -12.47 -17.47
CA VAL A 92 -5.44 -12.22 -18.19
C VAL A 92 -5.25 -12.23 -19.69
N VAL A 93 -4.20 -11.55 -20.18
CA VAL A 93 -3.87 -11.53 -21.62
C VAL A 93 -3.70 -12.97 -22.12
N LEU A 94 -2.86 -13.77 -21.45
CA LEU A 94 -2.56 -15.12 -21.89
C LEU A 94 -3.78 -16.04 -21.82
N MET A 95 -4.53 -15.96 -20.72
CA MET A 95 -5.76 -16.74 -20.54
C MET A 95 -6.81 -16.40 -21.59
N THR A 96 -6.94 -15.13 -21.95
CA THR A 96 -7.89 -14.69 -22.98
C THR A 96 -7.53 -15.27 -24.34
N VAL A 97 -6.24 -15.33 -24.70
CA VAL A 97 -5.79 -15.95 -25.95
C VAL A 97 -6.17 -17.44 -25.97
N PHE A 98 -5.76 -18.20 -24.96
CA PHE A 98 -6.00 -19.65 -24.93
C PHE A 98 -7.49 -20.02 -24.86
N MET A 99 -8.28 -19.33 -24.03
CA MET A 99 -9.71 -19.61 -23.91
C MET A 99 -10.48 -19.19 -25.17
N THR A 100 -10.03 -18.15 -25.87
CA THR A 100 -10.63 -17.77 -27.15
C THR A 100 -10.31 -18.79 -28.24
N ILE A 101 -9.08 -19.33 -28.28
CA ILE A 101 -8.72 -20.42 -29.20
C ILE A 101 -9.57 -21.66 -28.89
N PHE A 102 -9.66 -22.06 -27.62
CA PHE A 102 -10.48 -23.19 -27.19
C PHE A 102 -11.95 -23.01 -27.60
N GLY A 103 -12.53 -21.83 -27.33
CA GLY A 103 -13.91 -21.51 -27.71
C GLY A 103 -14.13 -21.51 -29.24
N ALA A 104 -13.14 -21.08 -30.02
CA ALA A 104 -13.20 -21.11 -31.48
C ALA A 104 -13.14 -22.54 -32.03
N ILE A 105 -12.27 -23.39 -31.48
CA ILE A 105 -12.19 -24.82 -31.83
C ILE A 105 -13.48 -25.54 -31.46
N MET A 106 -14.04 -25.28 -30.28
CA MET A 106 -15.30 -25.87 -29.85
C MET A 106 -16.48 -25.44 -30.72
N ALA A 107 -16.45 -24.23 -31.28
CA ALA A 107 -17.53 -23.71 -32.13
C ALA A 107 -17.42 -24.12 -33.60
N PHE A 108 -16.22 -24.22 -34.15
CA PHE A 108 -15.98 -24.41 -35.59
C PHE A 108 -15.16 -25.66 -35.96
N GLY A 109 -14.78 -26.47 -34.96
CA GLY A 109 -13.88 -27.60 -35.12
C GLY A 109 -12.45 -27.18 -35.49
N PHE A 110 -11.62 -28.15 -35.89
CA PHE A 110 -10.27 -27.90 -36.41
C PHE A 110 -10.33 -27.48 -37.89
N SER A 111 -10.98 -26.36 -38.17
CA SER A 111 -11.15 -25.82 -39.52
C SER A 111 -10.60 -24.40 -39.65
N GLY A 112 -10.45 -23.89 -40.87
CA GLY A 112 -10.11 -22.48 -41.11
C GLY A 112 -11.12 -21.50 -40.49
N GLY A 113 -12.35 -21.95 -40.24
CA GLY A 113 -13.38 -21.19 -39.52
C GLY A 113 -13.00 -20.89 -38.06
N ALA A 114 -12.20 -21.75 -37.41
CA ALA A 114 -11.72 -21.49 -36.05
C ALA A 114 -10.72 -20.33 -36.01
N VAL A 115 -9.88 -20.18 -37.03
CA VAL A 115 -8.92 -19.06 -37.13
C VAL A 115 -9.69 -17.74 -37.31
N ALA A 116 -10.64 -17.71 -38.24
CA ALA A 116 -11.49 -16.53 -38.43
C ALA A 116 -12.32 -16.21 -37.17
N GLY A 117 -12.84 -17.25 -36.50
CA GLY A 117 -13.57 -17.13 -35.24
C GLY A 117 -12.73 -16.54 -34.12
N PHE A 118 -11.47 -16.96 -34.00
CA PHE A 118 -10.52 -16.41 -33.02
C PHE A 118 -10.34 -14.90 -33.21
N PHE A 119 -10.00 -14.44 -34.41
CA PHE A 119 -9.76 -13.01 -34.66
C PHE A 119 -11.02 -12.16 -34.47
N ARG A 120 -12.20 -12.74 -34.65
CA ARG A 120 -13.48 -12.05 -34.38
C ARG A 120 -13.81 -11.97 -32.89
N MET A 121 -13.51 -13.00 -32.11
CA MET A 121 -13.88 -13.08 -30.69
C MET A 121 -12.82 -12.49 -29.76
N PHE A 122 -11.53 -12.56 -30.13
CA PHE A 122 -10.43 -12.17 -29.27
C PHE A 122 -10.49 -10.70 -28.83
N PRO A 123 -10.69 -9.70 -29.73
CA PRO A 123 -10.77 -8.31 -29.32
C PRO A 123 -11.90 -8.07 -28.33
N TYR A 124 -13.08 -8.63 -28.60
CA TYR A 124 -14.25 -8.52 -27.72
C TYR A 124 -13.98 -9.12 -26.33
N ASN A 125 -13.46 -10.36 -26.30
CA ASN A 125 -13.14 -11.06 -25.06
C ASN A 125 -12.11 -10.29 -24.24
N PHE A 126 -11.08 -9.76 -24.88
CA PHE A 126 -10.01 -9.02 -24.23
C PHE A 126 -10.49 -7.71 -23.63
N THR A 127 -11.27 -6.93 -24.38
CA THR A 127 -11.80 -5.63 -23.94
C THR A 127 -12.72 -5.77 -22.72
N ILE A 128 -13.42 -6.90 -22.57
CA ILE A 128 -14.34 -7.14 -21.46
C ILE A 128 -13.69 -7.85 -20.28
N ALA A 129 -12.82 -8.83 -20.56
CA ALA A 129 -12.20 -9.62 -19.51
C ALA A 129 -11.31 -8.78 -18.60
N LEU A 130 -10.56 -7.81 -19.14
CA LEU A 130 -9.67 -6.96 -18.34
C LEU A 130 -10.41 -6.11 -17.29
N PRO A 131 -11.41 -5.28 -17.67
CA PRO A 131 -12.19 -4.51 -16.69
C PRO A 131 -12.89 -5.39 -15.67
N ILE A 132 -13.55 -6.46 -16.12
CA ILE A 132 -14.27 -7.38 -15.23
C ILE A 132 -13.32 -8.06 -14.25
N GLN A 133 -12.12 -8.45 -14.70
CA GLN A 133 -11.11 -9.06 -13.85
C GLN A 133 -10.70 -8.10 -12.73
N MET A 134 -10.41 -6.84 -13.08
CA MET A 134 -9.87 -5.88 -12.11
C MET A 134 -10.94 -5.36 -11.15
N LEU A 135 -12.16 -5.12 -11.62
CA LEU A 135 -13.23 -4.51 -10.83
C LEU A 135 -14.06 -5.52 -10.04
N VAL A 136 -14.25 -6.73 -10.55
CA VAL A 136 -15.22 -7.68 -9.97
C VAL A 136 -14.54 -8.97 -9.53
N VAL A 137 -13.89 -9.68 -10.44
CA VAL A 137 -13.47 -11.06 -10.19
C VAL A 137 -12.30 -11.13 -9.20
N ALA A 138 -11.31 -10.24 -9.34
CA ALA A 138 -10.18 -10.13 -8.42
C ALA A 138 -10.57 -9.81 -6.96
N PRO A 139 -11.37 -8.77 -6.68
CA PRO A 139 -11.79 -8.48 -5.33
C PRO A 139 -12.72 -9.57 -4.77
N LEU A 140 -13.69 -10.05 -5.55
CA LEU A 140 -14.63 -11.08 -5.12
C LEU A 140 -13.92 -12.37 -4.71
N SER A 141 -12.99 -12.86 -5.53
CA SER A 141 -12.21 -14.06 -5.22
C SER A 141 -11.35 -13.86 -3.97
N GLY A 142 -10.84 -12.65 -3.75
CA GLY A 142 -10.10 -12.30 -2.54
C GLY A 142 -10.96 -12.44 -1.28
N VAL A 143 -12.18 -11.89 -1.31
CA VAL A 143 -13.14 -12.00 -0.21
C VAL A 143 -13.46 -13.46 0.11
N ILE A 144 -13.76 -14.26 -0.92
CA ILE A 144 -14.10 -15.69 -0.76
C ILE A 144 -12.90 -16.45 -0.16
N VAL A 145 -11.69 -16.25 -0.70
CA VAL A 145 -10.48 -16.94 -0.22
C VAL A 145 -10.18 -16.60 1.23
N HIS A 146 -10.30 -15.34 1.63
CA HIS A 146 -10.06 -14.94 3.02
C HIS A 146 -11.11 -15.54 3.96
N ALA A 147 -12.38 -15.55 3.55
CA ALA A 147 -13.45 -16.18 4.34
C ALA A 147 -13.22 -17.69 4.52
N VAL A 148 -12.82 -18.39 3.45
CA VAL A 148 -12.50 -19.83 3.50
C VAL A 148 -11.24 -20.09 4.32
N GLY A 149 -10.17 -19.33 4.10
CA GLY A 149 -8.90 -19.47 4.79
C GLY A 149 -9.01 -19.23 6.29
N ASP A 150 -9.83 -18.27 6.71
CA ASP A 150 -10.07 -17.98 8.11
C ASP A 150 -10.95 -19.06 8.78
N LYS A 151 -11.99 -19.58 8.10
CA LYS A 151 -12.78 -20.72 8.57
C LYS A 151 -11.96 -22.01 8.68
N ALA A 152 -11.11 -22.29 7.69
CA ALA A 152 -10.22 -23.45 7.65
C ALA A 152 -9.01 -23.33 8.59
N GLY A 153 -8.83 -22.18 9.24
CA GLY A 153 -7.77 -21.95 10.21
C GLY A 153 -6.36 -21.90 9.61
N TRP A 154 -6.21 -21.69 8.30
CA TRP A 154 -4.90 -21.65 7.63
C TRP A 154 -3.98 -20.55 8.17
N ASN A 155 -4.57 -19.52 8.79
CA ASN A 155 -3.86 -18.39 9.38
C ASN A 155 -3.71 -18.48 10.93
N ARG A 156 -4.22 -19.53 11.59
CA ARG A 156 -4.20 -19.64 13.07
C ARG A 156 -2.79 -19.71 13.65
N ALA A 157 -1.93 -20.55 13.06
CA ALA A 157 -0.54 -20.71 13.53
C ALA A 157 0.31 -19.44 13.29
N ALA A 158 0.02 -18.67 12.24
CA ALA A 158 0.69 -17.38 11.99
C ALA A 158 0.21 -16.29 12.98
N ARG A 159 -1.10 -16.25 13.28
CA ARG A 159 -1.67 -15.32 14.27
C ARG A 159 -1.16 -15.59 15.69
N GLN A 160 -0.92 -16.86 16.06
CA GLN A 160 -0.39 -17.23 17.38
C GLN A 160 1.11 -16.93 17.55
N ARG A 161 1.88 -16.87 16.46
CA ARG A 161 3.33 -16.60 16.49
C ARG A 161 3.71 -15.13 16.39
N THR A 162 2.73 -14.24 16.23
CA THR A 162 3.01 -12.80 16.25
C THR A 162 2.99 -12.40 17.72
N PRO A 163 4.12 -11.99 18.31
CA PRO A 163 4.10 -11.55 19.70
C PRO A 163 3.16 -10.35 19.78
N LYS A 164 2.21 -10.45 20.71
CA LYS A 164 1.37 -9.30 21.05
C LYS A 164 2.32 -8.28 21.66
N LEU A 165 2.28 -7.04 21.18
CA LEU A 165 2.91 -5.95 21.92
C LEU A 165 2.21 -5.90 23.27
N ASP A 166 2.92 -6.10 24.37
CA ASP A 166 2.41 -5.98 25.76
C ASP A 166 2.13 -4.52 26.13
N VAL A 167 1.64 -3.77 25.15
CA VAL A 167 1.52 -2.34 25.20
C VAL A 167 0.16 -2.01 24.59
N GLU A 168 -0.75 -1.49 25.42
CA GLU A 168 -2.14 -1.26 25.00
C GLU A 168 -2.36 0.20 24.60
N THR A 169 -1.66 1.15 25.25
CA THR A 169 -1.90 2.58 25.08
C THR A 169 -0.66 3.35 24.63
N VAL A 170 -0.87 4.50 24.00
CA VAL A 170 0.22 5.40 23.59
C VAL A 170 1.04 5.86 24.79
N ALA A 171 0.43 6.00 25.97
CA ALA A 171 1.09 6.37 27.22
C ALA A 171 2.29 5.48 27.57
N ASP A 172 2.24 4.21 27.19
CA ASP A 172 3.24 3.19 27.53
C ASP A 172 4.49 3.23 26.60
N VAL A 173 4.37 3.91 25.46
CA VAL A 173 5.41 3.98 24.40
C VAL A 173 5.87 5.38 24.04
N MET A 174 5.14 6.41 24.45
CA MET A 174 5.49 7.79 24.17
C MET A 174 6.77 8.23 24.88
N GLN A 175 7.50 9.15 24.24
CA GLN A 175 8.59 9.89 24.88
C GLN A 175 7.98 11.06 25.66
N ARG A 176 8.23 11.10 26.98
CA ARG A 176 7.72 12.16 27.87
C ARG A 176 8.56 13.42 27.85
N GLU A 177 9.87 13.29 27.60
CA GLU A 177 10.75 14.43 27.40
C GLU A 177 10.54 15.00 26.00
N VAL A 178 9.67 16.02 25.91
CA VAL A 178 9.36 16.69 24.66
C VAL A 178 10.01 18.06 24.62
N TYR A 179 10.78 18.29 23.56
CA TYR A 179 11.27 19.62 23.23
C TYR A 179 10.22 20.35 22.38
N THR A 180 9.86 21.57 22.80
CA THR A 180 8.84 22.40 22.16
C THR A 180 9.37 23.80 21.90
N VAL A 181 8.65 24.54 21.07
CA VAL A 181 8.84 25.98 20.86
C VAL A 181 7.53 26.73 21.06
N SER A 182 7.61 27.99 21.48
CA SER A 182 6.45 28.87 21.61
C SER A 182 5.88 29.23 20.23
N ASP A 183 4.57 29.46 20.15
CA ASP A 183 3.91 30.02 18.96
C ASP A 183 4.38 31.44 18.62
N THR A 184 4.96 32.14 19.60
CA THR A 184 5.62 33.44 19.42
C THR A 184 7.11 33.34 19.06
N ALA A 185 7.69 32.13 19.04
CA ALA A 185 9.13 31.93 18.79
C ALA A 185 9.50 32.21 17.34
N THR A 186 10.78 32.49 17.12
CA THR A 186 11.33 32.69 15.78
C THR A 186 11.75 31.37 15.14
N VAL A 187 11.94 31.37 13.82
CA VAL A 187 12.53 30.23 13.09
C VAL A 187 13.92 29.89 13.63
N ARG A 188 14.71 30.90 14.03
CA ARG A 188 16.02 30.71 14.67
C ARG A 188 15.91 29.89 15.94
N ASP A 189 15.01 30.26 16.85
CA ASP A 189 14.84 29.57 18.13
C ASP A 189 14.51 28.09 17.91
N ALA A 190 13.65 27.80 16.92
CA ALA A 190 13.31 26.43 16.57
C ALA A 190 14.51 25.64 16.04
N ILE A 191 15.33 26.25 15.19
CA ILE A 191 16.55 25.63 14.65
C ILE A 191 17.58 25.37 15.76
N GLU A 192 17.78 26.32 16.67
CA GLU A 192 18.69 26.16 17.82
C GLU A 192 18.27 24.97 18.69
N VAL A 193 16.99 24.86 19.02
CA VAL A 193 16.46 23.70 19.77
C VAL A 193 16.62 22.40 18.99
N MET A 194 16.38 22.39 17.67
CA MET A 194 16.56 21.20 16.83
C MET A 194 18.01 20.71 16.83
N LEU A 195 18.98 21.64 16.76
CA LEU A 195 20.41 21.33 16.77
C LEU A 195 20.89 20.85 18.13
N ASP A 196 20.60 21.61 19.19
CA ASP A 196 21.06 21.33 20.55
C ASP A 196 20.54 19.97 21.05
N ARG A 197 19.33 19.60 20.62
CA ARG A 197 18.65 18.38 21.04
C ARG A 197 18.69 17.28 20.00
N ASN A 198 19.39 17.50 18.88
CA ASN A 198 19.51 16.57 17.76
C ASN A 198 18.16 15.95 17.35
N THR A 199 17.15 16.82 17.14
CA THR A 199 15.77 16.42 16.83
C THR A 199 15.30 17.09 15.54
N GLY A 200 14.83 16.29 14.57
CA GLY A 200 14.35 16.79 13.28
C GLY A 200 12.93 17.41 13.29
N GLY A 201 12.34 17.66 14.47
CA GLY A 201 11.04 18.31 14.55
C GLY A 201 10.49 18.49 15.96
N LEU A 202 9.72 19.56 16.13
CA LEU A 202 9.26 20.13 17.39
C LEU A 202 7.76 20.47 17.32
N PRO A 203 6.96 20.10 18.33
CA PRO A 203 5.64 20.69 18.52
C PRO A 203 5.77 22.18 18.86
N VAL A 204 4.90 22.99 18.27
CA VAL A 204 4.71 24.40 18.62
C VAL A 204 3.53 24.49 19.58
N VAL A 205 3.75 25.13 20.73
CA VAL A 205 2.77 25.24 21.81
C VAL A 205 2.43 26.68 22.11
N ASP A 206 1.18 26.94 22.49
CA ASP A 206 0.74 28.26 22.96
C ASP A 206 1.10 28.48 24.44
N GLY A 207 0.78 29.67 24.97
CA GLY A 207 1.00 30.02 26.38
C GLY A 207 0.26 29.14 27.41
N THR A 208 -0.71 28.33 26.99
CA THR A 208 -1.42 27.37 27.85
C THR A 208 -0.82 25.96 27.81
N GLY A 209 0.13 25.73 26.89
CA GLY A 209 0.74 24.43 26.62
C GLY A 209 -0.09 23.55 25.67
N ALA A 210 -1.05 24.14 24.93
CA ALA A 210 -1.79 23.44 23.89
C ALA A 210 -0.98 23.39 22.60
N VAL A 211 -1.08 22.28 21.86
CA VAL A 211 -0.35 22.10 20.60
C VAL A 211 -1.07 22.86 19.48
N VAL A 212 -0.43 23.90 18.94
CA VAL A 212 -0.99 24.75 17.88
C VAL A 212 -0.29 24.59 16.54
N GLY A 213 0.92 24.01 16.53
CA GLY A 213 1.71 23.81 15.32
C GLY A 213 2.71 22.66 15.44
N PHE A 214 3.32 22.28 14.33
CA PHE A 214 4.45 21.36 14.30
C PHE A 214 5.43 21.82 13.23
N VAL A 215 6.69 21.95 13.60
CA VAL A 215 7.77 22.37 12.70
C VAL A 215 8.81 21.28 12.57
N SER A 216 9.19 20.93 11.35
CA SER A 216 10.23 19.94 11.06
C SER A 216 11.43 20.54 10.34
N ASP A 217 12.55 19.82 10.39
CA ASP A 217 13.75 20.09 9.59
C ASP A 217 13.40 20.29 8.10
N SER A 218 12.47 19.51 7.60
CA SER A 218 12.03 19.48 6.20
C SER A 218 11.21 20.72 5.85
N ASP A 219 10.49 21.30 6.81
CA ASP A 219 9.75 22.56 6.63
C ASP A 219 10.70 23.74 6.55
N VAL A 220 11.71 23.75 7.42
CA VAL A 220 12.83 24.69 7.37
C VAL A 220 13.53 24.55 6.01
N LEU A 221 14.06 23.37 5.67
CA LEU A 221 14.78 23.13 4.42
C LEU A 221 13.97 23.47 3.18
N ARG A 222 12.68 23.15 3.12
CA ARG A 222 11.83 23.50 1.97
C ARG A 222 11.78 25.00 1.75
N ARG A 223 11.80 25.80 2.81
CA ARG A 223 11.75 27.25 2.72
C ARG A 223 13.08 27.85 2.29
N PHE A 224 14.20 27.21 2.63
CA PHE A 224 15.55 27.55 2.14
C PHE A 224 15.80 27.03 0.71
N ALA A 225 15.25 25.89 0.34
CA ALA A 225 15.47 25.23 -0.96
C ALA A 225 14.65 25.84 -2.11
N GLN A 226 13.73 26.76 -1.84
CA GLN A 226 13.12 27.61 -2.89
C GLN A 226 14.19 28.38 -3.70
N ASP A 227 15.44 28.45 -3.21
CA ASP A 227 16.60 29.01 -3.89
C ASP A 227 17.49 27.97 -4.61
N ASN A 228 16.98 26.76 -4.95
CA ASN A 228 17.68 25.70 -5.72
C ASN A 228 18.92 25.06 -5.07
N LEU A 229 18.92 24.79 -3.77
CA LEU A 229 20.03 24.09 -3.10
C LEU A 229 19.69 22.62 -2.77
N PRO A 230 20.56 21.65 -3.13
CA PRO A 230 20.40 20.25 -2.74
C PRO A 230 20.88 20.05 -1.30
N VAL A 231 20.02 20.36 -0.33
CA VAL A 231 20.33 20.19 1.11
C VAL A 231 19.42 19.12 1.71
N SER A 232 20.03 18.12 2.34
CA SER A 232 19.32 16.96 2.90
C SER A 232 18.95 17.09 4.38
N ASP A 233 19.61 17.98 5.14
CA ASP A 233 19.36 18.21 6.57
C ASP A 233 19.75 19.65 7.00
N VAL A 234 19.13 20.17 8.07
CA VAL A 234 19.37 21.52 8.64
C VAL A 234 20.82 21.66 9.16
N SER A 235 21.41 20.57 9.67
CA SER A 235 22.82 20.54 10.07
C SER A 235 23.77 20.84 8.89
N THR A 236 23.51 20.24 7.72
CA THR A 236 24.28 20.49 6.49
C THR A 236 24.14 21.93 6.01
N LEU A 237 22.93 22.48 6.09
CA LEU A 237 22.64 23.86 5.74
C LEU A 237 23.51 24.84 6.55
N ILE A 238 23.50 24.71 7.86
CA ILE A 238 24.20 25.63 8.78
C ILE A 238 25.70 25.46 8.69
N THR A 239 26.19 24.23 8.54
CA THR A 239 27.62 23.96 8.34
C THR A 239 28.12 24.60 7.04
N GLY A 240 27.36 24.50 5.95
CA GLY A 240 27.71 25.17 4.70
C GLY A 240 27.63 26.70 4.80
N MET A 241 26.68 27.25 5.55
CA MET A 241 26.62 28.69 5.85
C MET A 241 27.86 29.15 6.65
N ALA A 242 28.25 28.40 7.68
CA ALA A 242 29.43 28.72 8.51
C ALA A 242 30.74 28.64 7.72
N ARG A 243 30.80 27.80 6.68
CA ARG A 243 31.94 27.69 5.76
C ARG A 243 31.92 28.72 4.62
N GLY A 244 30.90 29.57 4.54
CA GLY A 244 30.74 30.53 3.45
C GLY A 244 30.44 29.90 2.10
N GLU A 245 29.99 28.64 2.06
CA GLU A 245 29.68 27.92 0.82
C GLU A 245 28.37 28.40 0.17
N PHE A 246 27.57 29.20 0.89
CA PHE A 246 26.28 29.76 0.43
C PHE A 246 26.18 31.28 0.65
N PRO A 247 26.85 32.13 -0.17
CA PRO A 247 27.08 33.55 0.14
C PRO A 247 25.89 34.50 -0.07
N GLN A 248 24.78 34.04 -0.67
CA GLN A 248 23.68 34.91 -1.16
C GLN A 248 22.30 34.50 -0.65
N LEU A 249 22.28 33.75 0.44
CA LEU A 249 21.04 33.34 1.06
C LEU A 249 20.47 34.56 1.85
N SER A 250 19.35 35.11 1.36
CA SER A 250 18.41 36.11 1.95
C SER A 250 17.81 35.77 3.35
N HIS A 251 18.61 35.28 4.28
CA HIS A 251 18.12 34.42 5.37
C HIS A 251 18.11 35.05 6.76
N ALA A 252 18.68 36.24 6.95
CA ALA A 252 18.54 36.97 8.21
C ALA A 252 17.06 37.28 8.52
N GLU A 253 16.28 37.66 7.51
CA GLU A 253 14.85 37.94 7.65
C GLU A 253 14.05 36.68 7.96
N LEU A 254 14.34 35.55 7.30
CA LEU A 254 13.66 34.29 7.56
C LEU A 254 13.91 33.79 8.99
N MET A 255 15.15 33.93 9.47
CA MET A 255 15.51 33.55 10.83
C MET A 255 14.78 34.36 11.90
N GLN A 256 14.35 35.58 11.58
CA GLN A 256 13.61 36.47 12.49
C GLN A 256 12.08 36.36 12.34
N ARG A 257 11.58 35.64 11.33
CA ARG A 257 10.14 35.40 11.17
C ARG A 257 9.61 34.47 12.24
N ASN A 258 8.31 34.55 12.46
CA ASN A 258 7.61 33.70 13.41
C ASN A 258 7.59 32.25 12.91
N VAL A 259 7.79 31.29 13.82
CA VAL A 259 7.84 29.85 13.50
C VAL A 259 6.54 29.33 12.88
N MET A 260 5.39 29.94 13.22
CA MET A 260 4.07 29.57 12.67
C MET A 260 3.91 29.90 11.18
N GLU A 261 4.76 30.76 10.61
CA GLU A 261 4.77 30.99 9.16
C GLU A 261 5.26 29.78 8.36
N ILE A 262 6.07 28.91 9.00
CA ILE A 262 6.62 27.71 8.38
C ILE A 262 6.07 26.41 8.98
N ALA A 263 5.50 26.48 10.19
CA ALA A 263 4.93 25.32 10.86
C ALA A 263 3.65 24.83 10.17
N ALA A 264 3.39 23.52 10.27
CA ALA A 264 2.13 22.95 9.84
C ALA A 264 1.01 23.34 10.82
N ASN A 265 0.07 24.18 10.37
CA ASN A 265 -1.06 24.68 11.18
C ASN A 265 -2.13 23.61 11.48
N LYS A 266 -2.16 22.51 10.73
CA LYS A 266 -3.09 21.38 10.97
C LYS A 266 -2.31 20.18 11.48
N VAL A 267 -1.97 20.24 12.76
CA VAL A 267 -1.21 19.19 13.44
C VAL A 267 -2.13 18.02 13.74
N THR A 268 -1.79 16.85 13.22
CA THR A 268 -2.39 15.60 13.68
C THR A 268 -1.77 15.25 15.02
N THR A 269 -2.59 15.23 16.08
CA THR A 269 -2.20 14.79 17.42
C THR A 269 -2.86 13.45 17.76
N VAL A 270 -2.35 12.79 18.79
CA VAL A 270 -2.90 11.53 19.30
C VAL A 270 -3.18 11.67 20.79
N ASN A 271 -4.29 11.11 21.28
CA ASN A 271 -4.58 11.12 22.71
C ASN A 271 -3.70 10.11 23.46
N VAL A 272 -3.35 10.40 24.71
CA VAL A 272 -2.58 9.52 25.59
C VAL A 272 -3.21 8.13 25.77
N ASP A 273 -4.55 8.06 25.79
CA ASP A 273 -5.33 6.82 25.95
C ASP A 273 -5.61 6.12 24.62
N ALA A 274 -5.12 6.65 23.50
CA ALA A 274 -5.33 6.04 22.18
C ALA A 274 -4.67 4.66 22.09
N SER A 275 -5.28 3.78 21.31
CA SER A 275 -4.73 2.45 21.08
C SER A 275 -3.47 2.53 20.21
N ILE A 276 -2.45 1.77 20.58
CA ILE A 276 -1.23 1.68 19.76
C ILE A 276 -1.52 1.16 18.35
N ALA A 277 -2.53 0.30 18.20
CA ALA A 277 -2.92 -0.21 16.89
C ALA A 277 -3.39 0.91 15.95
N GLU A 278 -4.07 1.92 16.48
CA GLU A 278 -4.50 3.10 15.72
C GLU A 278 -3.29 3.93 15.28
N VAL A 279 -2.33 4.15 16.20
CA VAL A 279 -1.10 4.90 15.89
C VAL A 279 -0.21 4.17 14.90
N CYS A 280 -0.11 2.84 15.01
CA CYS A 280 0.57 1.99 14.01
C CYS A 280 -0.07 2.15 12.62
N GLN A 281 -1.40 2.22 12.54
CA GLN A 281 -2.09 2.47 11.27
C GLN A 281 -1.78 3.88 10.74
N MET A 282 -1.77 4.90 11.60
CA MET A 282 -1.38 6.26 11.20
C MET A 282 0.04 6.29 10.63
N PHE A 283 1.01 5.65 11.28
CA PHE A 283 2.39 5.57 10.77
C PHE A 283 2.57 4.66 9.53
N GLY A 284 1.71 3.65 9.38
CA GLY A 284 1.77 2.68 8.29
C GLY A 284 1.15 3.20 6.99
N TYR A 285 0.04 3.91 7.08
CA TYR A 285 -0.70 4.43 5.93
C TYR A 285 -0.39 5.90 5.62
N GLN A 286 -0.06 6.71 6.63
CA GLN A 286 0.23 8.13 6.46
C GLN A 286 1.74 8.38 6.63
N GLN A 287 2.29 9.39 5.94
CA GLN A 287 3.73 9.70 5.93
C GLN A 287 4.16 10.50 7.18
N TYR A 288 3.62 10.19 8.35
CA TYR A 288 4.05 10.84 9.59
C TYR A 288 5.34 10.20 10.12
N LYS A 289 6.28 11.03 10.55
CA LYS A 289 7.53 10.58 11.20
C LYS A 289 7.44 10.68 12.73
N LYS A 290 6.78 11.73 13.22
CA LYS A 290 6.57 12.06 14.62
C LYS A 290 5.15 12.62 14.80
N LEU A 291 4.51 12.29 15.91
CA LEU A 291 3.18 12.80 16.27
C LEU A 291 3.21 13.31 17.73
N PRO A 292 2.68 14.51 18.01
CA PRO A 292 2.47 14.96 19.38
C PRO A 292 1.38 14.13 20.07
N VAL A 293 1.64 13.75 21.31
CA VAL A 293 0.68 13.09 22.19
C VAL A 293 0.11 14.13 23.14
N VAL A 294 -1.22 14.20 23.19
CA VAL A 294 -1.95 15.18 24.00
C VAL A 294 -2.86 14.52 25.02
N ASP A 295 -3.08 15.20 26.13
CA ASP A 295 -4.13 14.92 27.10
C ASP A 295 -4.97 16.18 27.29
N GLY A 296 -6.28 16.10 27.01
CA GLY A 296 -7.15 17.27 27.03
C GLY A 296 -6.69 18.44 26.14
N GLY A 297 -5.94 18.16 25.06
CA GLY A 297 -5.36 19.18 24.16
C GLY A 297 -4.00 19.73 24.60
N ARG A 298 -3.53 19.40 25.80
CA ARG A 298 -2.20 19.77 26.30
C ARG A 298 -1.17 18.74 25.89
N LEU A 299 0.03 19.17 25.54
CA LEU A 299 1.11 18.28 25.16
C LEU A 299 1.62 17.48 26.38
N VAL A 300 1.65 16.15 26.27
CA VAL A 300 2.16 15.24 27.31
C VAL A 300 3.27 14.31 26.82
N GLY A 301 3.49 14.23 25.51
CA GLY A 301 4.51 13.38 24.93
C GLY A 301 4.67 13.54 23.43
N VAL A 302 5.61 12.80 22.86
CA VAL A 302 5.73 12.59 21.41
C VAL A 302 5.93 11.11 21.12
N ILE A 303 5.40 10.66 19.98
CA ILE A 303 5.65 9.31 19.48
C ILE A 303 6.28 9.36 18.10
N ASN A 304 7.33 8.55 17.93
CA ASN A 304 8.16 8.54 16.73
C ASN A 304 8.04 7.17 16.05
N ARG A 305 7.89 7.15 14.72
CA ARG A 305 7.79 5.90 13.95
C ARG A 305 9.00 4.98 14.18
N GLY A 306 10.20 5.55 14.24
CA GLY A 306 11.43 4.79 14.45
C GLY A 306 11.48 4.09 15.81
N HIS A 307 11.04 4.76 16.87
CA HIS A 307 10.97 4.18 18.22
C HIS A 307 9.96 3.03 18.30
N LEU A 308 8.77 3.24 17.72
CA LEU A 308 7.72 2.23 17.66
C LEU A 308 8.14 1.00 16.85
N THR A 309 8.81 1.22 15.71
CA THR A 309 9.33 0.15 14.85
C THR A 309 10.42 -0.64 15.58
N ARG A 310 11.36 0.05 16.23
CA ARG A 310 12.43 -0.58 17.00
C ARG A 310 11.87 -1.45 18.13
N ARG A 311 10.95 -0.93 18.94
CA ARG A 311 10.30 -1.69 20.02
C ARG A 311 9.56 -2.91 19.48
N SER A 312 8.88 -2.77 18.33
CA SER A 312 8.21 -3.89 17.67
C SER A 312 9.20 -4.98 17.25
N PHE A 313 10.39 -4.61 16.78
CA PHE A 313 11.44 -5.57 16.43
C PHE A 313 12.10 -6.20 17.65
N GLU A 314 12.36 -5.43 18.70
CA GLU A 314 12.89 -5.94 19.98
C GLU A 314 11.95 -7.00 20.57
N THR A 315 10.65 -6.72 20.66
CA THR A 315 9.64 -7.70 21.09
C THR A 315 9.62 -8.96 20.20
N CYS A 316 9.79 -8.81 18.87
CA CYS A 316 9.91 -9.95 17.97
C CYS A 316 11.16 -10.81 18.22
N LEU A 317 12.28 -10.17 18.55
CA LEU A 317 13.55 -10.86 18.81
C LEU A 317 13.54 -11.56 20.17
N GLU A 318 13.01 -10.91 21.21
CA GLU A 318 12.85 -11.48 22.56
C GLU A 318 11.94 -12.71 22.57
N TYR A 319 10.83 -12.67 21.82
CA TYR A 319 9.95 -13.83 21.63
C TYR A 319 10.68 -15.03 21.00
N ARG A 320 11.64 -14.78 20.10
CA ARG A 320 12.38 -15.85 19.41
C ARG A 320 13.49 -16.47 20.28
N GLN A 321 13.93 -15.78 21.32
CA GLN A 321 14.89 -16.32 22.29
C GLN A 321 14.22 -17.13 23.41
N SER A 322 12.92 -16.90 23.64
CA SER A 322 12.12 -17.56 24.66
C SER A 322 11.28 -18.75 24.15
N ALA A 323 11.26 -19.00 22.84
CA ALA A 323 10.55 -20.08 22.15
C ALA A 323 11.52 -21.12 21.56
#